data_AF-A0A3D0ST13-F1
#
_entry.id   AF-A0A3D0ST13-F1
#
_cell.length_a   1.000
_cell.length_b   1.000
_cell.length_c   1.000
_cell.angle_alpha   90.00
_cell.angle_beta   90.00
_cell.angle_gamma   90.00
#
_symmetry.space_group_name_H-M   'P 1'
#
loop_
_entity.id
_entity.type
_entity.pdbx_description
1 polymer ?
#
loop_
_entity_poly.entity_id
_entity_poly.type
_entity_poly.pdbx_seq_one_letter_code
_entity_poly.pdbx_strand_id
1 'polypeptide(L)' 'DKQFVRDYLETLDWDKQPPGPELPPEIVQKTVAKYREALKRLTG' A
#
# COMPACT_ATOMS: atom_id res chain seq x y z
N ASP A 1 -1.46 7.01 7.80
CA ASP A 1 -2.37 7.08 6.64
C ASP A 1 -2.10 5.89 5.70
N LYS A 2 -3.13 5.26 5.13
CA LYS A 2 -3.02 4.09 4.24
C LYS A 2 -2.95 4.52 2.76
N GLN A 3 -2.39 5.69 2.47
CA GLN A 3 -2.33 6.28 1.12
C GLN A 3 -1.82 5.29 0.07
N PHE A 4 -0.82 4.44 0.37
CA PHE A 4 -0.31 3.43 -0.56
C PHE A 4 -1.34 2.38 -1.00
N VAL A 5 -2.19 1.95 -0.07
CA VAL A 5 -3.25 1.00 -0.40
C VAL A 5 -4.31 1.72 -1.23
N ARG A 6 -4.62 2.98 -0.92
CA ARG A 6 -5.59 3.77 -1.67
C ARG A 6 -5.12 4.01 -3.10
N ASP A 7 -3.88 4.47 -3.28
CA ASP A 7 -3.26 4.71 -4.58
C ASP A 7 -3.20 3.40 -5.39
N TYR A 8 -2.87 2.27 -4.74
CA TYR A 8 -2.89 0.97 -5.42
C TYR A 8 -4.31 0.54 -5.85
N LEU A 9 -5.30 0.71 -4.98
CA LEU A 9 -6.68 0.39 -5.30
C LEU A 9 -7.25 1.32 -6.39
N GLU A 10 -6.74 2.55 -6.53
CA GLU A 10 -7.07 3.43 -7.66
C GLU A 10 -6.42 2.99 -8.98
N THR A 11 -5.30 2.26 -8.94
CA THR A 11 -4.73 1.63 -10.15
C THR A 11 -5.47 0.36 -10.57
N LEU A 12 -6.30 -0.20 -9.69
CA LEU A 12 -7.17 -1.31 -10.02
C LEU A 12 -8.55 -0.82 -10.41
N ASP A 13 -9.14 -1.45 -11.43
CA ASP A 13 -10.54 -1.28 -11.76
C ASP A 13 -11.42 -2.08 -10.78
N TRP A 14 -11.22 -1.82 -9.48
CA TRP A 14 -11.90 -2.47 -8.37
C TRP A 14 -13.01 -1.58 -7.84
N ASP A 15 -14.26 -2.02 -8.00
CA ASP A 15 -15.47 -1.32 -7.57
C ASP A 15 -15.70 -1.34 -6.04
N LYS A 16 -14.61 -1.50 -5.25
CA LYS A 16 -14.60 -1.51 -3.78
C LYS A 16 -15.54 -2.56 -3.15
N GLN A 17 -15.89 -3.59 -3.91
CA GLN A 17 -16.74 -4.71 -3.50
C GLN A 17 -15.88 -5.81 -2.85
N PRO A 18 -16.26 -6.35 -1.68
CA PRO A 18 -15.58 -7.51 -1.09
C PRO A 18 -15.87 -8.80 -1.89
N PRO A 19 -14.90 -9.73 -2.04
CA PRO A 19 -13.53 -9.70 -1.52
C PRO A 19 -12.63 -8.75 -2.32
N GLY A 20 -11.72 -8.07 -1.60
CA GLY A 20 -10.74 -7.21 -2.24
C GLY A 20 -9.73 -8.01 -3.09
N PRO A 21 -9.18 -7.39 -4.15
CA PRO A 21 -8.17 -8.01 -4.98
C PRO A 21 -6.92 -8.36 -4.15
N GLU A 22 -6.31 -9.51 -4.45
CA GLU A 22 -5.03 -9.86 -3.84
C GLU A 22 -3.96 -8.84 -4.25
N LEU A 23 -3.30 -8.25 -3.25
CA LEU A 23 -2.22 -7.30 -3.47
C LEU A 23 -0.99 -8.04 -3.99
N PRO A 24 -0.41 -7.65 -5.14
CA PRO A 24 0.83 -8.20 -5.64
C PRO A 24 1.94 -8.04 -4.60
N PRO A 25 2.81 -9.05 -4.43
CA PRO A 25 3.89 -9.00 -3.45
C PRO A 25 4.84 -7.82 -3.68
N GLU A 26 4.98 -7.32 -4.92
CA GLU A 26 5.77 -6.11 -5.21
C GLU A 26 5.20 -4.83 -4.56
N ILE A 27 3.88 -4.71 -4.48
CA ILE A 27 3.19 -3.55 -3.89
C ILE A 27 3.32 -3.62 -2.37
N VAL A 28 3.18 -4.83 -1.81
CA VAL A 28 3.42 -5.08 -0.39
C VAL A 28 4.87 -4.71 -0.03
N GLN A 29 5.85 -5.14 -0.82
CA GLN A 29 7.26 -4.81 -0.59
C GLN A 29 7.54 -3.31 -0.69
N LYS A 30 7.05 -2.63 -1.74
CA LYS A 30 7.19 -1.17 -1.89
C LYS A 30 6.54 -0.41 -0.73
N THR A 31 5.36 -0.85 -0.30
CA THR A 31 4.62 -0.25 0.81
C THR A 31 5.39 -0.42 2.12
N VAL A 32 5.86 -1.63 2.41
CA VAL A 32 6.67 -1.91 3.62
C VAL A 32 7.99 -1.12 3.61
N ALA A 33 8.65 -1.01 2.47
CA ALA A 33 9.88 -0.24 2.33
C ALA A 33 9.65 1.25 2.66
N LYS A 34 8.60 1.85 2.10
CA LYS A 34 8.24 3.24 2.43
C LYS A 34 7.83 3.42 3.89
N TYR A 35 7.10 2.48 4.48
CA TYR A 35 6.79 2.53 5.92
C TYR A 35 8.05 2.44 6.78
N ARG A 36 9.01 1.59 6.43
CA ARG A 36 10.30 1.50 7.13
C ARG A 36 11.13 2.78 6.99
N GLU A 37 11.15 3.39 5.82
CA GLU A 37 11.83 4.67 5.59
C GLU A 37 11.18 5.80 6.40
N ALA A 38 9.84 5.89 6.36
CA ALA A 38 9.09 6.86 7.15
C ALA A 38 9.29 6.65 8.66
N LEU A 39 9.27 5.40 9.13
CA LEU A 39 9.56 5.06 10.52
C LEU A 39 10.97 5.52 10.90
N LYS A 40 11.99 5.19 10.09
CA LYS A 40 13.38 5.60 10.32
C LYS A 40 13.55 7.13 10.38
N ARG A 41 12.79 7.88 9.58
CA ARG A 41 12.80 9.35 9.61
C ARG A 41 12.06 9.94 10.82
N LEU A 42 11.05 9.25 11.35
CA LEU A 42 10.27 9.71 12.50
C LEU A 42 10.94 9.37 13.84
N THR A 43 11.74 8.29 13.88
CA THR A 43 12.45 7.84 15.09
C THR A 43 13.94 8.20 15.09
N GLY A 44 14.41 8.94 14.08
CA GLY A 44 15.79 9.37 13.92
C GLY A 44 16.02 10.80 14.39
#